data_AF-A0AAY5L2I3-F1
#
_entry.id   AF-A0AAY5L2I3-F1
#
_cell.length_a   1.000
_cell.length_b   1.000
_cell.length_c   1.000
_cell.angle_alpha   90.00
_cell.angle_beta   90.00
_cell.angle_gamma   90.00
#
_symmetry.space_group_name_H-M   'P 1'
#
loop_
_entity.id
_entity.type
_entity.pdbx_description
1 polymer ?
#
loop_
_entity_poly.entity_id
_entity_poly.type
_entity_poly.pdbx_seq_one_letter_code
_entity_poly.pdbx_strand_id
1 'polypeptide(L)'
;MATSLTRSAPGELNHWWCQLRFRLQNRKGLDLNLDETFLLQSKLINDIPLFFAAKENSSGCIKKLLDCASTNVFERGALGETALHVAVLYDNMEAAVALMEGAPELINEPMTSDLFHGMTPLHVAVVNQNINLVRNLIARGADVTTPRVTGLYFRKRPGGQLYYGEHILSFAACVGNKDIISLVINAGASTRAQDSIGNTVLHILILQHNKAIACQTMDMLFSYDLKLDHAVPLDMVPNFNGLTPIKMAAKKGNLVAFQHLVNRRRLVQWNMGPLTSNLYDLEEIDSWADALSVLELIVGSQRREARRILEVTPVKQLVSLKWNLYGKHYFRFLLLLYLLYIGIFTLCCMNRPLKDAPENYTDSDRDKTIRVQKTLSVRHQGLFKCMRVFIQTSI
;
A
#
# COMPACT_ATOMS: atom_id res chain seq x y z
N MET A 1 8.53 21.17 -21.34
CA MET A 1 9.82 21.58 -20.75
C MET A 1 9.86 21.05 -19.34
N ALA A 2 10.91 20.30 -19.02
CA ALA A 2 11.05 19.52 -17.79
C ALA A 2 11.44 20.39 -16.58
N THR A 3 10.98 20.02 -15.39
CA THR A 3 11.86 19.73 -14.25
C THR A 3 11.17 18.76 -13.30
N SER A 4 11.80 17.60 -13.16
CA SER A 4 11.68 16.65 -12.07
C SER A 4 11.71 17.33 -10.70
N LEU A 5 10.73 17.03 -9.83
CA LEU A 5 10.93 17.10 -8.39
C LEU A 5 11.18 15.68 -7.90
N THR A 6 12.41 15.26 -8.17
CA THR A 6 13.11 14.23 -7.40
C THR A 6 12.84 14.45 -5.92
N ARG A 7 12.31 13.42 -5.24
CA ARG A 7 12.59 13.24 -3.81
C ARG A 7 14.09 13.47 -3.64
N SER A 8 14.47 14.35 -2.72
CA SER A 8 15.87 14.68 -2.48
C SER A 8 16.67 13.38 -2.35
N ALA A 9 17.61 13.16 -3.28
CA ALA A 9 18.51 12.00 -3.30
C ALA A 9 19.14 11.64 -1.93
N PRO A 10 19.40 12.60 -1.00
CA PRO A 10 19.88 12.28 0.34
C PRO A 10 18.92 11.41 1.16
N GLY A 11 17.60 11.58 1.02
CA GLY A 11 16.61 10.83 1.81
C GLY A 11 16.46 9.38 1.37
N GLU A 12 16.49 9.12 0.05
CA GLU A 12 16.47 7.76 -0.48
C GLU A 12 17.79 7.04 -0.27
N LEU A 13 18.93 7.75 -0.36
CA LEU A 13 20.24 7.22 -0.01
C LEU A 13 20.32 6.92 1.48
N ASN A 14 19.90 7.81 2.37
CA ASN A 14 19.94 7.57 3.81
C ASN A 14 19.00 6.42 4.20
N HIS A 15 17.82 6.33 3.58
CA HIS A 15 16.91 5.21 3.73
C HIS A 15 17.52 3.88 3.24
N TRP A 16 18.12 3.87 2.05
CA TRP A 16 18.77 2.70 1.48
C TRP A 16 19.99 2.28 2.30
N TRP A 17 20.79 3.23 2.77
CA TRP A 17 21.92 3.00 3.66
C TRP A 17 21.49 2.49 5.03
N CYS A 18 20.43 3.01 5.64
CA CYS A 18 19.85 2.45 6.87
C CYS A 18 19.35 1.02 6.63
N GLN A 19 18.70 0.76 5.50
CA GLN A 19 18.18 -0.57 5.16
C GLN A 19 19.29 -1.58 4.85
N LEU A 20 20.36 -1.15 4.17
CA LEU A 20 21.55 -1.97 3.89
C LEU A 20 22.34 -2.22 5.17
N ARG A 21 22.59 -1.18 5.98
CA ARG A 21 23.25 -1.28 7.28
C ARG A 21 22.51 -2.22 8.21
N PHE A 22 21.18 -2.15 8.23
CA PHE A 22 20.33 -3.07 8.97
C PHE A 22 20.41 -4.51 8.44
N ARG A 23 20.34 -4.73 7.12
CA ARG A 23 20.51 -6.07 6.53
C ARG A 23 21.88 -6.67 6.82
N LEU A 24 22.91 -5.82 6.92
CA LEU A 24 24.28 -6.21 7.23
C LEU A 24 24.48 -6.45 8.74
N GLN A 25 23.83 -5.67 9.62
CA GLN A 25 23.85 -5.87 11.07
C GLN A 25 23.00 -7.07 11.51
N ASN A 26 21.87 -7.32 10.84
CA ASN A 26 20.95 -8.42 11.14
C ASN A 26 21.19 -9.60 10.18
N ARG A 27 22.41 -10.16 10.24
CA ARG A 27 22.78 -11.40 9.53
C ARG A 27 22.01 -12.62 10.07
N LYS A 28 21.63 -12.60 11.34
CA LYS A 28 20.60 -13.49 11.90
C LYS A 28 19.24 -12.90 11.51
N GLY A 29 18.32 -13.74 11.04
CA GLY A 29 16.99 -13.28 10.58
C GLY A 29 16.35 -12.34 11.61
N LEU A 30 15.66 -11.30 11.12
CA LEU A 30 15.05 -10.26 11.95
C LEU A 30 14.16 -10.81 13.08
N ASP A 31 13.54 -11.96 12.85
CA ASP A 31 12.69 -12.65 13.81
C ASP A 31 13.49 -13.14 15.03
N LEU A 32 14.72 -13.64 14.86
CA LEU A 32 15.58 -14.01 16.00
C LEU A 32 15.99 -12.78 16.83
N ASN A 33 16.27 -11.65 16.17
CA ASN A 33 16.62 -10.43 16.89
C ASN A 33 15.42 -9.87 17.66
N LEU A 34 14.21 -10.03 17.13
CA LEU A 34 12.97 -9.71 17.85
C LEU A 34 12.84 -10.56 19.12
N ASP A 35 13.02 -11.88 19.01
CA ASP A 35 12.92 -12.79 20.16
C ASP A 35 13.96 -12.44 21.25
N GLU A 36 15.21 -12.19 20.87
CA GLU A 36 16.26 -11.75 21.81
C GLU A 36 15.86 -10.43 22.51
N THR A 37 15.31 -9.46 21.77
CA THR A 37 14.87 -8.18 22.36
C THR A 37 13.70 -8.33 23.33
N PHE A 38 12.73 -9.20 23.04
CA PHE A 38 11.59 -9.44 23.94
C PHE A 38 12.00 -10.21 25.20
N LEU A 39 12.96 -11.14 25.09
CA LEU A 39 13.53 -11.81 26.27
C LEU A 39 14.29 -10.81 27.17
N LEU A 40 15.08 -9.93 26.57
CA LEU A 40 15.76 -8.85 27.30
C LEU A 40 14.76 -7.88 27.94
N GLN A 41 13.67 -7.56 27.24
CA GLN A 41 12.60 -6.72 27.76
C GLN A 41 11.98 -7.34 29.02
N SER A 42 11.57 -8.60 28.95
CA SER A 42 10.99 -9.33 30.09
C SER A 42 11.95 -9.38 31.28
N LYS A 43 13.25 -9.58 31.02
CA LYS A 43 14.27 -9.55 32.06
C LYS A 43 14.36 -8.17 32.73
N LEU A 44 14.50 -7.09 31.95
CA LEU A 44 14.61 -5.73 32.49
C LEU A 44 13.36 -5.28 33.24
N ILE A 45 12.17 -5.69 32.82
CA ILE A 45 10.92 -5.43 33.54
C ILE A 45 10.97 -6.03 34.95
N ASN A 46 11.61 -7.19 35.14
CA ASN A 46 11.75 -7.80 36.46
C ASN A 46 12.93 -7.22 37.27
N ASP A 47 14.01 -6.79 36.61
CA ASP A 47 15.20 -6.24 37.27
C ASP A 47 14.99 -4.79 37.76
N ILE A 48 14.22 -3.97 37.02
CA ILE A 48 13.96 -2.56 37.35
C ILE A 48 12.81 -2.47 38.37
N PRO A 49 13.03 -1.99 39.61
CA PRO A 49 12.02 -2.03 40.67
C PRO A 49 10.73 -1.28 40.34
N LEU A 50 10.85 -0.13 39.66
CA LEU A 50 9.69 0.67 39.25
C LEU A 50 8.88 -0.05 38.15
N PHE A 51 9.53 -0.77 37.24
CA PHE A 51 8.85 -1.54 36.19
C PHE A 51 8.17 -2.77 36.77
N PHE A 52 8.83 -3.46 37.71
CA PHE A 52 8.25 -4.58 38.42
C PHE A 52 7.00 -4.15 39.19
N ALA A 53 7.06 -3.04 39.93
CA ALA A 53 5.89 -2.49 40.63
C ALA A 53 4.75 -2.08 39.66
N ALA A 54 5.10 -1.53 38.48
CA ALA A 54 4.14 -1.21 37.42
C ALA A 54 3.48 -2.46 36.81
N LYS A 55 4.24 -3.54 36.63
CA LYS A 55 3.76 -4.84 36.14
C LYS A 55 2.88 -5.59 37.17
N GLU A 56 3.19 -5.49 38.46
CA GLU A 56 2.43 -6.13 39.55
C GLU A 56 1.26 -5.27 40.07
N ASN A 57 0.89 -4.19 39.36
CA ASN A 57 -0.17 -3.25 39.74
C ASN A 57 -0.05 -2.67 41.17
N SER A 58 1.18 -2.53 41.70
CA SER A 58 1.42 -2.19 43.11
C SER A 58 1.50 -0.67 43.32
N SER A 59 0.35 0.02 43.30
CA SER A 59 0.26 1.49 43.43
C SER A 59 0.93 2.07 44.68
N GLY A 60 0.85 1.38 45.82
CA GLY A 60 1.51 1.79 47.06
C GLY A 60 3.04 1.76 46.99
N CYS A 61 3.61 0.75 46.30
CA CYS A 61 5.05 0.67 46.06
C CYS A 61 5.50 1.76 45.08
N ILE A 62 4.72 2.03 44.03
CA ILE A 62 5.00 3.10 43.08
C ILE A 62 5.08 4.45 43.79
N LYS A 63 4.10 4.80 44.62
CA LYS A 63 4.12 6.07 45.38
C LYS A 63 5.38 6.19 46.25
N LYS A 64 5.71 5.15 47.02
CA LYS A 64 6.94 5.12 47.83
C LYS A 64 8.22 5.25 47.00
N LEU A 65 8.27 4.59 45.83
CA LEU A 65 9.42 4.67 44.93
C LEU A 65 9.55 6.06 44.31
N LEU A 66 8.45 6.72 43.96
CA LEU A 66 8.45 8.09 43.44
C LEU A 66 8.84 9.12 44.51
N ASP A 67 8.54 8.88 45.78
CA ASP A 67 8.98 9.72 46.90
C ASP A 67 10.50 9.62 47.17
N CYS A 68 11.15 8.55 46.70
CA CYS A 68 12.59 8.36 46.87
C CYS A 68 13.39 9.16 45.82
N ALA A 69 14.26 10.07 46.29
CA ALA A 69 15.12 10.88 45.42
C ALA A 69 16.11 10.06 44.55
N SER A 70 16.39 8.80 44.90
CA SER A 70 17.26 7.91 44.13
C SER A 70 16.59 7.28 42.91
N THR A 71 15.25 7.36 42.81
CA THR A 71 14.50 6.68 41.75
C THR A 71 14.55 7.50 40.47
N ASN A 72 15.13 6.93 39.42
CA ASN A 72 15.08 7.54 38.10
C ASN A 72 13.76 7.19 37.40
N VAL A 73 12.83 8.14 37.37
CA VAL A 73 11.51 7.98 36.74
C VAL A 73 11.59 7.76 35.23
N PHE A 74 12.66 8.25 34.59
CA PHE A 74 12.90 8.15 33.15
C PHE A 74 13.78 6.95 32.76
N GLU A 75 13.99 6.00 33.68
CA GLU A 75 14.68 4.75 33.36
C GLU A 75 13.98 4.03 32.19
N ARG A 76 14.78 3.48 31.28
CA ARG A 76 14.32 2.92 30.01
C ARG A 76 14.59 1.42 29.93
N GLY A 77 13.60 0.68 29.46
CA GLY A 77 13.73 -0.76 29.17
C GLY A 77 14.41 -1.06 27.84
N ALA A 78 14.40 -2.33 27.43
CA ALA A 78 15.03 -2.80 26.19
C ALA A 78 14.39 -2.20 24.94
N LEU A 79 13.10 -1.86 24.99
CA LEU A 79 12.37 -1.22 23.89
C LEU A 79 12.33 0.31 24.05
N GLY A 80 13.07 0.87 25.00
CA GLY A 80 13.03 2.31 25.30
C GLY A 80 11.74 2.74 26.00
N GLU A 81 11.00 1.78 26.58
CA GLU A 81 9.77 2.02 27.32
C GLU A 81 10.03 2.66 28.69
N THR A 82 9.01 3.32 29.23
CA THR A 82 9.00 3.85 30.60
C THR A 82 8.11 2.98 31.49
N ALA A 83 8.13 3.23 32.81
CA ALA A 83 7.25 2.53 33.74
C ALA A 83 5.75 2.67 33.38
N LEU A 84 5.34 3.82 32.83
CA LEU A 84 3.96 4.03 32.38
C LEU A 84 3.58 3.17 31.18
N HIS A 85 4.50 2.98 30.22
CA HIS A 85 4.29 2.03 29.13
C HIS A 85 4.10 0.60 29.66
N VAL A 86 4.90 0.19 30.65
CA VAL A 86 4.79 -1.14 31.27
C VAL A 86 3.44 -1.30 31.98
N ALA A 87 3.03 -0.32 32.81
CA ALA A 87 1.73 -0.36 33.48
C ALA A 87 0.57 -0.48 32.48
N VAL A 88 0.62 0.29 31.39
CA VAL A 88 -0.42 0.26 30.34
C VAL A 88 -0.36 -1.04 29.53
N LEU A 89 0.82 -1.56 29.23
CA LEU A 89 0.99 -2.82 28.50
C LEU A 89 0.31 -3.99 29.20
N TYR A 90 0.37 -4.04 30.54
CA TYR A 90 -0.27 -5.05 31.37
C TYR A 90 -1.69 -4.67 31.83
N ASP A 91 -2.27 -3.60 31.29
CA ASP A 91 -3.62 -3.09 31.65
C ASP A 91 -3.81 -2.78 33.15
N ASN A 92 -2.73 -2.44 33.84
CA ASN A 92 -2.71 -2.15 35.27
C ASN A 92 -3.16 -0.71 35.56
N MET A 93 -4.48 -0.55 35.72
CA MET A 93 -5.14 0.74 35.90
C MET A 93 -4.62 1.53 37.10
N GLU A 94 -4.46 0.89 38.26
CA GLU A 94 -4.08 1.59 39.51
C GLU A 94 -2.62 2.03 39.47
N ALA A 95 -1.73 1.18 38.95
CA ALA A 95 -0.34 1.54 38.71
C ALA A 95 -0.22 2.68 37.69
N ALA A 96 -0.95 2.61 36.58
CA ALA A 96 -0.94 3.67 35.57
C ALA A 96 -1.41 5.00 36.15
N VAL A 97 -2.49 5.02 36.94
CA VAL A 97 -2.98 6.23 37.62
C VAL A 97 -1.96 6.77 38.61
N ALA A 98 -1.37 5.92 39.45
CA ALA A 98 -0.34 6.34 40.40
C ALA A 98 0.89 6.95 39.70
N LEU A 99 1.32 6.38 38.57
CA LEU A 99 2.41 6.91 37.76
C LEU A 99 2.04 8.23 37.09
N MET A 100 0.83 8.37 36.54
CA MET A 100 0.38 9.63 35.92
C MET A 100 0.21 10.76 36.94
N GLU A 101 -0.15 10.45 38.18
CA GLU A 101 -0.29 11.44 39.27
C GLU A 101 1.06 11.85 39.84
N GLY A 102 1.97 10.91 40.08
CA GLY A 102 3.29 11.20 40.66
C GLY A 102 4.34 11.63 39.63
N ALA A 103 4.15 11.31 38.35
CA ALA A 103 5.08 11.65 37.26
C ALA A 103 4.32 11.95 35.95
N PRO A 104 3.60 13.09 35.87
CA PRO A 104 2.80 13.46 34.70
C PRO A 104 3.63 13.63 33.43
N GLU A 105 4.94 13.90 33.56
CA GLU A 105 5.89 14.01 32.45
C GLU A 105 5.96 12.73 31.60
N LEU A 106 5.66 11.56 32.18
CA LEU A 106 5.69 10.28 31.47
C LEU A 106 4.55 10.09 30.46
N ILE A 107 3.47 10.88 30.54
CA ILE A 107 2.23 10.65 29.76
C ILE A 107 2.50 10.70 28.25
N ASN A 108 3.35 11.63 27.82
CA ASN A 108 3.66 11.87 26.40
C ASN A 108 5.05 11.38 25.99
N GLU A 109 5.78 10.71 26.89
CA GLU A 109 7.08 10.16 26.57
C GLU A 109 6.92 9.02 25.56
N PRO A 110 7.61 9.07 24.40
CA PRO A 110 7.61 7.97 23.44
C PRO A 110 8.65 6.91 23.81
N MET A 111 8.45 5.69 23.30
CA MET A 111 9.47 4.65 23.22
C MET A 111 10.58 5.08 22.25
N THR A 112 11.83 4.78 22.60
CA THR A 112 13.02 5.24 21.86
C THR A 112 13.74 4.15 21.07
N SER A 113 13.38 2.87 21.23
CA SER A 113 14.03 1.79 20.47
C SER A 113 13.71 1.84 18.97
N ASP A 114 14.62 1.34 18.14
CA ASP A 114 14.42 1.24 16.69
C ASP A 114 13.15 0.45 16.30
N LEU A 115 12.72 -0.50 17.14
CA LEU A 115 11.56 -1.34 16.87
C LEU A 115 10.23 -0.62 17.12
N PHE A 116 10.12 0.12 18.23
CA PHE A 116 8.89 0.76 18.71
C PHE A 116 8.97 2.30 18.75
N HIS A 117 9.94 2.89 18.04
CA HIS A 117 10.19 4.32 18.05
C HIS A 117 8.91 5.15 17.85
N GLY A 118 8.68 6.11 18.76
CA GLY A 118 7.55 7.05 18.70
C GLY A 118 6.23 6.52 19.28
N MET A 119 6.19 5.25 19.72
CA MET A 119 5.02 4.68 20.42
C MET A 119 4.87 5.33 21.80
N THR A 120 3.70 5.89 22.10
CA THR A 120 3.39 6.49 23.42
C THR A 120 2.51 5.56 24.26
N PRO A 121 2.34 5.80 25.57
CA PRO A 121 1.42 5.00 26.40
C PRO A 121 -0.01 4.99 25.86
N LEU A 122 -0.46 6.10 25.26
CA LEU A 122 -1.78 6.17 24.61
C LEU A 122 -1.91 5.19 23.44
N HIS A 123 -0.86 5.00 22.63
CA HIS A 123 -0.86 3.99 21.56
C HIS A 123 -1.04 2.58 22.12
N VAL A 124 -0.35 2.26 23.21
CA VAL A 124 -0.45 0.93 23.86
C VAL A 124 -1.87 0.71 24.40
N ALA A 125 -2.44 1.69 25.10
CA ALA A 125 -3.79 1.60 25.65
C ALA A 125 -4.86 1.39 24.56
N VAL A 126 -4.70 2.04 23.40
CA VAL A 126 -5.59 1.88 22.25
C VAL A 126 -5.49 0.47 21.65
N VAL A 127 -4.28 -0.08 21.53
CA VAL A 127 -4.08 -1.46 21.04
C VAL A 127 -4.70 -2.49 21.98
N ASN A 128 -4.57 -2.29 23.29
CA ASN A 128 -5.19 -3.15 24.32
C ASN A 128 -6.72 -3.00 24.41
N GLN A 129 -7.30 -2.03 23.70
CA GLN A 129 -8.73 -1.71 23.72
C GLN A 129 -9.29 -1.32 25.09
N ASN A 130 -8.43 -0.85 25.99
CA ASN A 130 -8.82 -0.46 27.34
C ASN A 130 -9.37 0.98 27.35
N ILE A 131 -10.69 1.10 27.17
CA ILE A 131 -11.40 2.39 27.09
C ILE A 131 -11.15 3.26 28.34
N ASN A 132 -11.07 2.65 29.52
CA ASN A 132 -10.88 3.37 30.78
C ASN A 132 -9.47 3.98 30.86
N LEU A 133 -8.43 3.24 30.47
CA LEU A 133 -7.08 3.77 30.39
C LEU A 133 -6.97 4.88 29.34
N VAL A 134 -7.54 4.67 28.15
CA VAL A 134 -7.57 5.69 27.08
C VAL A 134 -8.23 6.97 27.58
N ARG A 135 -9.39 6.88 28.23
CA ARG A 135 -10.10 8.05 28.79
C ARG A 135 -9.25 8.76 29.85
N ASN A 136 -8.59 8.02 30.73
CA ASN A 136 -7.77 8.59 31.79
C ASN A 136 -6.50 9.27 31.26
N LEU A 137 -5.87 8.70 30.24
CA LEU A 137 -4.71 9.29 29.56
C LEU A 137 -5.12 10.58 28.85
N ILE A 138 -6.19 10.56 28.05
CA ILE A 138 -6.70 11.76 27.35
C ILE A 138 -7.10 12.84 28.37
N ALA A 139 -7.80 12.49 29.44
CA ALA A 139 -8.21 13.43 30.48
C ALA A 139 -7.02 14.09 31.21
N ARG A 140 -5.85 13.43 31.23
CA ARG A 140 -4.61 13.94 31.84
C ARG A 140 -3.65 14.58 30.83
N GLY A 141 -4.10 14.87 29.61
CA GLY A 141 -3.33 15.61 28.62
C GLY A 141 -2.45 14.76 27.71
N ALA A 142 -2.80 13.48 27.48
CA ALA A 142 -2.14 12.68 26.47
C ALA A 142 -2.37 13.27 25.06
N ASP A 143 -1.28 13.45 24.32
CA ASP A 143 -1.32 14.03 22.98
C ASP A 143 -1.81 13.01 21.95
N VAL A 144 -2.85 13.42 21.22
CA VAL A 144 -3.55 12.62 20.23
C VAL A 144 -3.15 13.03 18.79
N THR A 145 -2.40 14.11 18.63
CA THR A 145 -2.18 14.77 17.34
C THR A 145 -0.76 14.64 16.82
N THR A 146 0.25 14.88 17.66
CA THR A 146 1.64 14.97 17.21
C THR A 146 2.42 13.65 17.16
N PRO A 147 2.22 12.68 18.10
CA PRO A 147 3.10 11.53 18.16
C PRO A 147 2.95 10.62 16.94
N ARG A 148 4.09 10.19 16.38
CA ARG A 148 4.16 9.35 15.18
C ARG A 148 4.97 8.09 15.45
N VAL A 149 4.32 6.94 15.33
CA VAL A 149 4.97 5.63 15.48
C VAL A 149 5.74 5.28 14.21
N THR A 150 7.05 5.46 14.24
CA THR A 150 7.96 5.27 13.09
C THR A 150 8.84 4.03 13.22
N GLY A 151 8.67 3.28 14.32
CA GLY A 151 9.40 2.05 14.61
C GLY A 151 9.31 1.00 13.50
N LEU A 152 10.40 0.23 13.34
CA LEU A 152 10.55 -0.79 12.30
C LEU A 152 9.51 -1.91 12.38
N TYR A 153 8.90 -2.12 13.55
CA TYR A 153 7.86 -3.13 13.75
C TYR A 153 6.56 -2.77 13.01
N PHE A 154 6.17 -1.48 13.02
CA PHE A 154 4.93 -0.99 12.40
C PHE A 154 5.10 -0.59 10.94
N ARG A 155 6.33 -0.63 10.42
CA ARG A 155 6.62 -0.25 9.05
C ARG A 155 6.19 -1.34 8.07
N LYS A 156 5.53 -0.94 6.99
CA LYS A 156 5.10 -1.84 5.93
C LYS A 156 6.31 -2.55 5.29
N ARG A 157 6.43 -3.86 5.53
CA ARG A 157 7.52 -4.69 5.01
C ARG A 157 7.01 -6.03 4.48
N PRO A 158 7.69 -6.66 3.50
CA PRO A 158 7.42 -8.05 3.14
C PRO A 158 7.63 -8.95 4.37
N GLY A 159 6.66 -9.79 4.71
CA GLY A 159 6.70 -10.63 5.93
C GLY A 159 6.40 -9.92 7.25
N GLY A 160 6.10 -8.61 7.23
CA GLY A 160 5.58 -7.92 8.42
C GLY A 160 4.15 -8.37 8.71
N GLN A 161 3.87 -8.65 9.98
CA GLN A 161 2.53 -9.10 10.42
C GLN A 161 1.55 -7.92 10.56
N LEU A 162 2.06 -6.73 10.92
CA LEU A 162 1.24 -5.59 11.31
C LEU A 162 1.58 -4.33 10.52
N TYR A 163 0.56 -3.54 10.19
CA TYR A 163 0.71 -2.19 9.66
C TYR A 163 -0.53 -1.37 10.02
N TYR A 164 -0.39 -0.48 11.01
CA TYR A 164 -1.45 0.38 11.53
C TYR A 164 -1.25 1.86 11.19
N GLY A 165 -0.25 2.19 10.37
CA GLY A 165 0.19 3.56 10.14
C GLY A 165 0.97 4.10 11.33
N GLU A 166 0.91 5.42 11.52
CA GLU A 166 1.77 6.14 12.49
C GLU A 166 0.97 6.93 13.52
N HIS A 167 -0.28 7.27 13.25
CA HIS A 167 -1.08 8.16 14.08
C HIS A 167 -2.04 7.36 14.96
N ILE A 168 -2.37 7.88 16.13
CA ILE A 168 -3.24 7.18 17.09
C ILE A 168 -4.62 6.81 16.53
N LEU A 169 -5.21 7.68 15.68
CA LEU A 169 -6.49 7.39 15.04
C LEU A 169 -6.39 6.18 14.10
N SER A 170 -5.26 5.99 13.41
CA SER A 170 -5.10 4.84 12.53
C SER A 170 -4.95 3.53 13.31
N PHE A 171 -4.33 3.57 14.49
CA PHE A 171 -4.32 2.43 15.43
C PHE A 171 -5.74 2.10 15.91
N ALA A 172 -6.48 3.09 16.43
CA ALA A 172 -7.85 2.90 16.89
C ALA A 172 -8.77 2.36 15.77
N ALA A 173 -8.59 2.86 14.55
CA ALA A 173 -9.36 2.43 13.40
C ALA A 173 -9.09 0.97 13.00
N CYS A 174 -7.83 0.52 13.04
CA CYS A 174 -7.47 -0.86 12.72
C CYS A 174 -7.97 -1.87 13.75
N VAL A 175 -7.99 -1.47 15.02
CA VAL A 175 -8.59 -2.24 16.11
C VAL A 175 -10.11 -2.33 15.95
N GLY A 176 -10.75 -1.20 15.59
CA GLY A 176 -12.17 -1.15 15.28
C GLY A 176 -13.11 -0.93 16.47
N ASN A 177 -12.56 -0.55 17.63
CA ASN A 177 -13.39 -0.19 18.79
C ASN A 177 -14.01 1.20 18.60
N LYS A 178 -15.34 1.24 18.45
CA LYS A 178 -16.10 2.46 18.13
C LYS A 178 -15.97 3.54 19.21
N ASP A 179 -15.96 3.13 20.47
CA ASP A 179 -15.89 4.05 21.60
C ASP A 179 -14.53 4.74 21.63
N ILE A 180 -13.44 3.97 21.44
CA ILE A 180 -12.08 4.52 21.37
C ILE A 180 -11.92 5.48 20.20
N ILE A 181 -12.43 5.10 19.01
CA ILE A 181 -12.39 5.97 17.83
C ILE A 181 -13.12 7.29 18.11
N SER A 182 -14.31 7.23 18.72
CA SER A 182 -15.06 8.44 19.07
C SER A 182 -14.32 9.31 20.09
N LEU A 183 -13.72 8.72 21.13
CA LEU A 183 -12.93 9.44 22.13
C LEU A 183 -11.73 10.15 21.51
N VAL A 184 -10.99 9.45 20.65
CA VAL A 184 -9.80 9.98 19.97
C VAL A 184 -10.16 11.11 19.01
N ILE A 185 -11.24 10.99 18.24
CA ILE A 185 -11.73 12.07 17.35
C ILE A 185 -12.21 13.26 18.18
N ASN A 186 -12.98 13.04 19.24
CA ASN A 186 -13.46 14.11 20.12
C ASN A 186 -12.31 14.83 20.85
N ALA A 187 -11.19 14.13 21.08
CA ALA A 187 -9.97 14.70 21.63
C ALA A 187 -9.12 15.49 20.59
N GLY A 188 -9.59 15.62 19.34
CA GLY A 188 -8.96 16.44 18.30
C GLY A 188 -8.12 15.68 17.27
N ALA A 189 -8.20 14.34 17.22
CA ALA A 189 -7.48 13.59 16.19
C ALA A 189 -7.99 13.91 14.78
N SER A 190 -7.08 14.27 13.87
CA SER A 190 -7.43 14.53 12.47
C SER A 190 -7.69 13.23 11.69
N THR A 191 -8.84 13.15 11.02
CA THR A 191 -9.18 12.07 10.08
C THR A 191 -8.32 12.08 8.82
N ARG A 192 -7.70 13.22 8.50
CA ARG A 192 -6.94 13.45 7.26
C ARG A 192 -5.43 13.30 7.43
N ALA A 193 -4.97 12.96 8.64
CA ALA A 193 -3.54 12.74 8.90
C ALA A 193 -2.98 11.64 7.98
N GLN A 194 -1.83 11.93 7.37
CA GLN A 194 -1.13 11.05 6.43
C GLN A 194 0.17 10.56 7.05
N ASP A 195 0.43 9.25 6.94
CA ASP A 195 1.71 8.66 7.38
C ASP A 195 2.89 9.04 6.46
N SER A 196 4.09 8.52 6.72
CA SER A 196 5.29 8.78 5.90
C SER A 196 5.16 8.32 4.43
N ILE A 197 4.17 7.48 4.10
CA ILE A 197 3.90 7.00 2.74
C ILE A 197 2.78 7.83 2.08
N GLY A 198 2.16 8.75 2.81
CA GLY A 198 1.02 9.55 2.38
C GLY A 198 -0.31 8.82 2.57
N ASN A 199 -0.34 7.69 3.26
CA ASN A 199 -1.58 6.94 3.48
C ASN A 199 -2.39 7.61 4.59
N THR A 200 -3.62 7.99 4.27
CA THR A 200 -4.65 8.34 5.27
C THR A 200 -5.16 7.08 5.98
N VAL A 201 -5.95 7.28 7.05
CA VAL A 201 -6.61 6.17 7.78
C VAL A 201 -7.40 5.22 6.87
N LEU A 202 -8.07 5.74 5.82
CA LEU A 202 -8.83 4.92 4.87
C LEU A 202 -7.92 3.96 4.07
N HIS A 203 -6.75 4.44 3.63
CA HIS A 203 -5.78 3.60 2.92
C HIS A 203 -5.28 2.46 3.81
N ILE A 204 -5.10 2.72 5.11
CA ILE A 204 -4.63 1.73 6.08
C ILE A 204 -5.72 0.69 6.36
N LEU A 205 -6.98 1.10 6.48
CA LEU A 205 -8.13 0.20 6.64
C LEU A 205 -8.29 -0.79 5.49
N ILE A 206 -8.05 -0.35 4.25
CA ILE A 206 -8.08 -1.21 3.06
C ILE A 206 -7.03 -2.32 3.11
N LEU A 207 -5.92 -2.10 3.82
CA LEU A 207 -4.82 -3.04 3.95
C LEU A 207 -5.03 -4.08 5.07
N GLN A 208 -6.04 -3.89 5.93
CA GLN A 208 -6.31 -4.79 7.04
C GLN A 208 -6.88 -6.12 6.56
N HIS A 209 -6.60 -7.18 7.33
CA HIS A 209 -7.11 -8.52 7.07
C HIS A 209 -8.62 -8.61 7.33
N ASN A 210 -9.11 -7.97 8.40
CA ASN A 210 -10.53 -7.96 8.74
C ASN A 210 -11.29 -6.88 7.96
N LYS A 211 -11.83 -7.30 6.81
CA LYS A 211 -12.54 -6.43 5.86
C LYS A 211 -13.87 -5.89 6.42
N ALA A 212 -14.56 -6.64 7.28
CA ALA A 212 -15.87 -6.25 7.80
C ALA A 212 -15.75 -5.10 8.81
N ILE A 213 -14.85 -5.25 9.80
CA ILE A 213 -14.54 -4.18 10.76
C ILE A 213 -14.04 -2.94 10.01
N ALA A 214 -13.17 -3.13 9.02
CA ALA A 214 -12.67 -2.02 8.22
C ALA A 214 -13.80 -1.23 7.54
N CYS A 215 -14.81 -1.88 6.97
CA CYS A 215 -15.96 -1.18 6.34
C CYS A 215 -16.81 -0.41 7.35
N GLN A 216 -17.10 -1.01 8.51
CA GLN A 216 -17.86 -0.35 9.58
C GLN A 216 -17.10 0.87 10.12
N THR A 217 -15.80 0.74 10.36
CA THR A 217 -14.95 1.84 10.80
C THR A 217 -14.86 2.92 9.74
N MET A 218 -14.74 2.55 8.46
CA MET A 218 -14.81 3.50 7.35
C MET A 218 -16.11 4.31 7.45
N ASP A 219 -17.28 3.67 7.51
CA ASP A 219 -18.59 4.36 7.61
C ASP A 219 -18.64 5.38 8.73
N MET A 220 -18.14 5.02 9.91
CA MET A 220 -18.04 5.96 11.03
C MET A 220 -17.15 7.17 10.68
N LEU A 221 -15.96 6.95 10.12
CA LEU A 221 -15.05 8.04 9.74
C LEU A 221 -15.68 8.99 8.71
N PHE A 222 -16.43 8.46 7.74
CA PHE A 222 -17.18 9.31 6.81
C PHE A 222 -18.27 10.11 7.51
N SER A 223 -18.99 9.52 8.47
CA SER A 223 -19.99 10.27 9.25
C SER A 223 -19.40 11.43 10.05
N TYR A 224 -18.13 11.33 10.47
CA TYR A 224 -17.43 12.42 11.15
C TYR A 224 -16.90 13.46 10.16
N ASP A 225 -16.32 13.03 9.03
CA ASP A 225 -15.80 13.94 8.00
C ASP A 225 -16.91 14.80 7.36
N LEU A 226 -18.10 14.22 7.15
CA LEU A 226 -19.28 14.95 6.65
C LEU A 226 -19.71 16.11 7.56
N LYS A 227 -19.44 16.03 8.87
CA LYS A 227 -19.76 17.10 9.83
C LYS A 227 -18.79 18.28 9.75
N LEU A 228 -17.58 18.04 9.24
CA LEU A 228 -16.50 19.03 9.18
C LEU A 228 -16.53 19.85 7.87
N ASP A 229 -17.42 19.51 6.93
CA ASP A 229 -17.67 20.21 5.67
C ASP A 229 -16.41 20.61 4.89
N HIS A 230 -15.49 19.66 4.73
CA HIS A 230 -14.27 19.87 3.95
C HIS A 230 -14.56 19.94 2.45
N ALA A 231 -13.87 20.85 1.74
CA ALA A 231 -14.02 21.01 0.28
C ALA A 231 -13.69 19.75 -0.53
N VAL A 232 -12.77 18.90 -0.05
CA VAL A 232 -12.39 17.65 -0.71
C VAL A 232 -12.80 16.47 0.18
N PRO A 233 -13.68 15.56 -0.30
CA PRO A 233 -14.06 14.36 0.42
C PRO A 233 -12.86 13.52 0.88
N LEU A 234 -12.94 12.90 2.05
CA LEU A 234 -11.85 12.08 2.60
C LEU A 234 -11.41 10.92 1.68
N ASP A 235 -12.32 10.36 0.90
CA ASP A 235 -12.05 9.28 -0.06
C ASP A 235 -11.42 9.74 -1.37
N MET A 236 -11.29 11.04 -1.59
CA MET A 236 -10.59 11.61 -2.75
C MET A 236 -9.17 12.04 -2.43
N VAL A 237 -8.73 11.95 -1.16
CA VAL A 237 -7.35 12.28 -0.78
C VAL A 237 -6.40 11.21 -1.33
N PRO A 238 -5.45 11.55 -2.22
CA PRO A 238 -4.47 10.58 -2.69
C PRO A 238 -3.32 10.43 -1.70
N ASN A 239 -2.65 9.28 -1.75
CA ASN A 239 -1.35 9.11 -1.12
C ASN A 239 -0.21 9.70 -1.97
N PHE A 240 1.03 9.62 -1.49
CA PHE A 240 2.19 10.17 -2.22
C PHE A 240 2.50 9.44 -3.54
N ASN A 241 1.86 8.30 -3.81
CA ASN A 241 1.93 7.62 -5.11
C ASN A 241 0.74 7.99 -6.02
N GLY A 242 -0.08 8.98 -5.66
CA GLY A 242 -1.26 9.39 -6.43
C GLY A 242 -2.42 8.40 -6.37
N LEU A 243 -2.41 7.44 -5.44
CA LEU A 243 -3.50 6.47 -5.28
C LEU A 243 -4.47 6.99 -4.23
N THR A 244 -5.73 7.13 -4.60
CA THR A 244 -6.85 7.30 -3.67
C THR A 244 -7.21 5.95 -3.01
N PRO A 245 -8.02 5.95 -1.95
CA PRO A 245 -8.52 4.73 -1.31
C PRO A 245 -9.14 3.73 -2.30
N ILE A 246 -9.97 4.16 -3.26
CA ILE A 246 -10.58 3.23 -4.23
C ILE A 246 -9.53 2.61 -5.16
N LYS A 247 -8.58 3.40 -5.66
CA LYS A 247 -7.45 2.94 -6.47
C LYS A 247 -6.55 1.99 -5.69
N MET A 248 -6.37 2.24 -4.39
CA MET A 248 -5.61 1.39 -3.50
C MET A 248 -6.31 0.04 -3.27
N ALA A 249 -7.63 0.04 -3.08
CA ALA A 249 -8.43 -1.19 -2.98
C ALA A 249 -8.34 -2.02 -4.25
N ALA A 250 -8.40 -1.37 -5.42
CA ALA A 250 -8.23 -2.00 -6.72
C ALA A 250 -6.85 -2.64 -6.88
N LYS A 251 -5.78 -1.87 -6.65
CA LYS A 251 -4.39 -2.35 -6.73
C LYS A 251 -4.14 -3.54 -5.80
N LYS A 252 -4.72 -3.52 -4.60
CA LYS A 252 -4.52 -4.56 -3.58
C LYS A 252 -5.41 -5.79 -3.76
N GLY A 253 -6.53 -5.66 -4.48
CA GLY A 253 -7.51 -6.73 -4.68
C GLY A 253 -8.51 -6.89 -3.54
N ASN A 254 -8.73 -5.83 -2.74
CA ASN A 254 -9.70 -5.88 -1.66
C ASN A 254 -11.12 -5.66 -2.19
N LEU A 255 -11.77 -6.75 -2.60
CA LEU A 255 -13.11 -6.75 -3.20
C LEU A 255 -14.16 -6.08 -2.32
N VAL A 256 -14.15 -6.40 -1.01
CA VAL A 256 -15.17 -5.93 -0.06
C VAL A 256 -15.06 -4.42 0.12
N ALA A 257 -13.84 -3.92 0.36
CA ALA A 257 -13.62 -2.48 0.48
C ALA A 257 -13.91 -1.74 -0.84
N PHE A 258 -13.56 -2.33 -1.98
CA PHE A 258 -13.86 -1.74 -3.29
C PHE A 258 -15.38 -1.62 -3.52
N GLN A 259 -16.14 -2.70 -3.31
CA GLN A 259 -17.61 -2.68 -3.41
C GLN A 259 -18.23 -1.70 -2.44
N HIS A 260 -17.72 -1.63 -1.20
CA HIS A 260 -18.21 -0.70 -0.19
C HIS A 260 -18.06 0.76 -0.63
N LEU A 261 -16.88 1.13 -1.12
CA LEU A 261 -16.61 2.50 -1.60
C LEU A 261 -17.46 2.85 -2.83
N VAL A 262 -17.54 1.93 -3.81
CA VAL A 262 -18.36 2.11 -5.02
C VAL A 262 -19.84 2.27 -4.68
N ASN A 263 -20.36 1.43 -3.78
CA ASN A 263 -21.76 1.50 -3.38
C ASN A 263 -22.08 2.77 -2.60
N ARG A 264 -21.12 3.36 -1.88
CA ARG A 264 -21.33 4.66 -1.23
C ARG A 264 -21.45 5.81 -2.23
N ARG A 265 -20.67 5.78 -3.32
CA ARG A 265 -20.75 6.80 -4.39
C ARG A 265 -21.93 6.60 -5.35
N ARG A 266 -22.65 5.49 -5.23
CA ARG A 266 -23.78 5.16 -6.10
C ARG A 266 -25.01 6.01 -5.77
N LEU A 267 -25.57 6.65 -6.79
CA LEU A 267 -26.84 7.36 -6.69
C LEU A 267 -27.97 6.46 -7.18
N VAL A 268 -28.99 6.23 -6.34
CA VAL A 268 -30.18 5.49 -6.73
C VAL A 268 -31.15 6.46 -7.40
N GLN A 269 -31.43 6.27 -8.70
CA GLN A 269 -32.31 7.16 -9.45
C GLN A 269 -33.78 6.86 -9.17
N TRP A 270 -34.16 5.58 -9.22
CA TRP A 270 -35.50 5.12 -8.94
C TRP A 270 -35.51 3.62 -8.64
N ASN A 271 -36.52 3.20 -7.88
CA ASN A 271 -36.81 1.81 -7.57
C ASN A 271 -38.25 1.52 -7.97
N MET A 272 -38.46 0.50 -8.80
CA MET A 272 -39.77 0.03 -9.24
C MET A 272 -39.90 -1.47 -8.95
N GLY A 273 -40.38 -1.81 -7.75
CA GLY A 273 -40.48 -3.19 -7.29
C GLY A 273 -39.11 -3.89 -7.32
N PRO A 274 -38.92 -4.95 -8.13
CA PRO A 274 -37.64 -5.65 -8.25
C PRO A 274 -36.60 -4.91 -9.12
N LEU A 275 -37.00 -3.88 -9.87
CA LEU A 275 -36.11 -3.11 -10.74
C LEU A 275 -35.52 -1.92 -9.98
N THR A 276 -34.20 -1.77 -10.04
CA THR A 276 -33.49 -0.61 -9.47
C THR A 276 -32.60 0.01 -10.53
N SER A 277 -32.72 1.33 -10.71
CA SER A 277 -31.79 2.09 -11.56
C SER A 277 -30.77 2.80 -10.68
N ASN A 278 -29.51 2.46 -10.90
CA ASN A 278 -28.38 2.98 -10.15
C ASN A 278 -27.43 3.71 -11.11
N LEU A 279 -27.07 4.93 -10.74
CA LEU A 279 -26.04 5.71 -11.40
C LEU A 279 -24.74 5.58 -10.60
N TYR A 280 -23.67 5.20 -11.29
CA TYR A 280 -22.34 5.04 -10.71
C TYR A 280 -21.41 6.14 -11.20
N ASP A 281 -20.63 6.71 -10.29
CA ASP A 281 -19.50 7.57 -10.62
C ASP A 281 -18.36 6.74 -11.24
N LEU A 282 -17.87 7.20 -12.40
CA LEU A 282 -16.84 6.53 -13.19
C LEU A 282 -15.53 7.33 -13.27
N GLU A 283 -15.43 8.50 -12.62
CA GLU A 283 -14.30 9.42 -12.77
C GLU A 283 -12.95 8.76 -12.48
N GLU A 284 -12.83 8.02 -11.37
CA GLU A 284 -11.59 7.32 -11.01
C GLU A 284 -11.47 5.93 -11.68
N ILE A 285 -12.60 5.38 -12.15
CA ILE A 285 -12.65 4.03 -12.71
C ILE A 285 -12.09 4.02 -14.13
N ASP A 286 -12.47 5.02 -14.92
CA ASP A 286 -12.09 5.15 -16.32
C ASP A 286 -10.90 6.08 -16.55
N SER A 287 -10.18 5.90 -17.66
CA SER A 287 -8.92 6.58 -17.98
C SER A 287 -9.07 8.01 -18.53
N TRP A 288 -10.21 8.68 -18.27
CA TRP A 288 -10.48 10.01 -18.83
C TRP A 288 -9.79 11.14 -18.07
N ALA A 289 -9.89 11.12 -16.74
CA ALA A 289 -9.42 12.22 -15.89
C ALA A 289 -7.99 12.03 -15.37
N ASP A 290 -7.56 10.78 -15.16
CA ASP A 290 -6.33 10.45 -14.45
C ASP A 290 -5.36 9.60 -15.27
N ALA A 291 -4.06 9.86 -15.08
CA ALA A 291 -2.97 9.10 -15.72
C ALA A 291 -2.82 7.65 -15.22
N LEU A 292 -3.51 7.28 -14.14
CA LEU A 292 -3.53 5.93 -13.56
C LEU A 292 -4.95 5.57 -13.14
N SER A 293 -5.68 4.95 -14.06
CA SER A 293 -7.06 4.51 -13.84
C SER A 293 -7.15 3.24 -12.99
N VAL A 294 -8.29 3.01 -12.36
CA VAL A 294 -8.56 1.73 -11.65
C VAL A 294 -8.38 0.52 -12.59
N LEU A 295 -8.83 0.62 -13.84
CA LEU A 295 -8.72 -0.47 -14.81
C LEU A 295 -7.25 -0.82 -15.10
N GLU A 296 -6.40 0.17 -15.31
CA GLU A 296 -4.97 -0.02 -15.51
C GLU A 296 -4.29 -0.62 -14.27
N LEU A 297 -4.65 -0.15 -13.08
CA LEU A 297 -4.12 -0.68 -11.82
C LEU A 297 -4.51 -2.15 -11.59
N ILE A 298 -5.70 -2.56 -12.01
CA ILE A 298 -6.15 -3.95 -11.91
C ILE A 298 -5.35 -4.84 -12.88
N VAL A 299 -5.22 -4.42 -14.14
CA VAL A 299 -4.49 -5.19 -15.17
C VAL A 299 -3.00 -5.27 -14.85
N GLY A 300 -2.41 -4.18 -14.33
CA GLY A 300 -1.01 -4.12 -13.91
C GLY A 300 -0.71 -4.79 -12.57
N SER A 301 -1.73 -5.23 -11.82
CA SER A 301 -1.52 -5.87 -10.51
C SER A 301 -1.07 -7.33 -10.66
N GLN A 302 -0.02 -7.69 -9.92
CA GLN A 302 0.45 -9.07 -9.82
C GLN A 302 -0.47 -9.97 -8.99
N ARG A 303 -1.44 -9.39 -8.27
CA ARG A 303 -2.34 -10.14 -7.39
C ARG A 303 -3.53 -10.70 -8.16
N ARG A 304 -3.75 -12.02 -8.03
CA ARG A 304 -4.92 -12.69 -8.62
C ARG A 304 -6.24 -12.12 -8.09
N GLU A 305 -6.27 -11.70 -6.83
CA GLU A 305 -7.45 -11.10 -6.20
C GLU A 305 -7.91 -9.81 -6.87
N ALA A 306 -6.97 -8.99 -7.38
CA ALA A 306 -7.30 -7.76 -8.08
C ALA A 306 -8.14 -8.02 -9.35
N ARG A 307 -7.92 -9.14 -10.02
CA ARG A 307 -8.66 -9.50 -11.25
C ARG A 307 -10.13 -9.80 -10.97
N ARG A 308 -10.48 -10.26 -9.76
CA ARG A 308 -11.89 -10.49 -9.37
C ARG A 308 -12.71 -9.19 -9.35
N ILE A 309 -12.05 -8.04 -9.26
CA ILE A 309 -12.73 -6.73 -9.30
C ILE A 309 -13.35 -6.47 -10.69
N LEU A 310 -12.80 -7.05 -11.77
CA LEU A 310 -13.38 -6.93 -13.12
C LEU A 310 -14.78 -7.57 -13.22
N GLU A 311 -15.15 -8.45 -12.30
CA GLU A 311 -16.45 -9.12 -12.29
C GLU A 311 -17.52 -8.35 -11.49
N VAL A 312 -17.12 -7.27 -10.81
CA VAL A 312 -17.98 -6.47 -9.95
C VAL A 312 -18.66 -5.34 -10.73
N THR A 313 -19.88 -4.97 -10.35
CA THR A 313 -20.58 -3.77 -10.84
C THR A 313 -19.99 -2.50 -10.21
N PRO A 314 -19.68 -1.44 -10.98
CA PRO A 314 -20.01 -1.21 -12.39
C PRO A 314 -18.95 -1.71 -13.39
N VAL A 315 -17.76 -2.10 -12.92
CA VAL A 315 -16.58 -2.41 -13.76
C VAL A 315 -16.89 -3.45 -14.85
N LYS A 316 -17.57 -4.55 -14.49
CA LYS A 316 -17.99 -5.60 -15.45
C LYS A 316 -18.87 -5.06 -16.57
N GLN A 317 -19.83 -4.21 -16.24
CA GLN A 317 -20.76 -3.63 -17.21
C GLN A 317 -20.02 -2.66 -18.12
N LEU A 318 -19.16 -1.79 -17.55
CA LEU A 318 -18.36 -0.84 -18.31
C LEU A 318 -17.45 -1.55 -19.33
N VAL A 319 -16.68 -2.54 -18.90
CA VAL A 319 -15.77 -3.28 -19.79
C VAL A 319 -16.53 -4.06 -20.85
N SER A 320 -17.66 -4.69 -20.49
CA SER A 320 -18.46 -5.43 -21.47
C SER A 320 -19.13 -4.51 -22.50
N LEU A 321 -19.59 -3.32 -22.11
CA LEU A 321 -20.09 -2.30 -23.04
C LEU A 321 -18.98 -1.81 -23.98
N LYS A 322 -17.81 -1.43 -23.46
CA LYS A 322 -16.68 -0.97 -24.27
C LYS A 322 -16.21 -2.04 -25.27
N TRP A 323 -16.16 -3.29 -24.85
CA TRP A 323 -15.78 -4.41 -25.72
C TRP A 323 -16.82 -4.68 -26.81
N ASN A 324 -18.11 -4.64 -26.47
CA ASN A 324 -19.17 -4.95 -27.42
C ASN A 324 -19.44 -3.84 -28.44
N LEU A 325 -19.27 -2.57 -28.04
CA LEU A 325 -19.47 -1.43 -28.93
C LEU A 325 -18.25 -1.18 -29.83
N TYR A 326 -17.04 -1.17 -29.26
CA TYR A 326 -15.84 -0.72 -29.96
C TYR A 326 -14.74 -1.78 -30.00
N GLY A 327 -14.42 -2.38 -28.85
CA GLY A 327 -13.23 -3.21 -28.67
C GLY A 327 -13.16 -4.40 -29.61
N LYS A 328 -14.24 -5.19 -29.74
CA LYS A 328 -14.24 -6.39 -30.58
C LYS A 328 -14.10 -6.08 -32.07
N HIS A 329 -14.64 -4.94 -32.52
CA HIS A 329 -14.58 -4.53 -33.92
C HIS A 329 -13.18 -4.02 -34.26
N TYR A 330 -12.63 -3.15 -33.42
CA TYR A 330 -11.28 -2.63 -33.57
C TYR A 330 -10.22 -3.73 -33.47
N PHE A 331 -10.38 -4.67 -32.52
CA PHE A 331 -9.47 -5.80 -32.36
C PHE A 331 -9.49 -6.73 -33.59
N ARG A 332 -10.67 -7.07 -34.14
CA ARG A 332 -10.77 -7.88 -35.36
C ARG A 332 -10.13 -7.18 -36.56
N PHE A 333 -10.32 -5.87 -36.69
CA PHE A 333 -9.70 -5.07 -37.75
C PHE A 333 -8.16 -5.06 -37.62
N LEU A 334 -7.64 -4.77 -36.42
CA LEU A 334 -6.19 -4.81 -36.16
C LEU A 334 -5.61 -6.21 -36.37
N LEU A 335 -6.31 -7.26 -35.95
CA LEU A 335 -5.89 -8.64 -36.16
C LEU A 335 -5.79 -8.96 -37.66
N LEU A 336 -6.76 -8.53 -38.46
CA LEU A 336 -6.74 -8.70 -39.91
C LEU A 336 -5.55 -7.98 -40.54
N LEU A 337 -5.32 -6.71 -40.15
CA LEU A 337 -4.18 -5.92 -40.64
C LEU A 337 -2.85 -6.58 -40.27
N TYR A 338 -2.73 -7.09 -39.04
CA TYR A 338 -1.54 -7.79 -38.59
C TYR A 338 -1.30 -9.10 -39.34
N LEU A 339 -2.35 -9.89 -39.59
CA LEU A 339 -2.25 -11.13 -40.39
C LEU A 339 -1.87 -10.84 -41.84
N LEU A 340 -2.41 -9.77 -42.44
CA LEU A 340 -2.00 -9.30 -43.77
C LEU A 340 -0.52 -8.91 -43.78
N TYR A 341 -0.07 -8.15 -42.78
CA TYR A 341 1.33 -7.74 -42.63
C TYR A 341 2.27 -8.95 -42.54
N ILE A 342 1.96 -9.92 -41.69
CA ILE A 342 2.76 -11.16 -41.56
C ILE A 342 2.67 -12.00 -42.85
N GLY A 343 1.52 -12.04 -43.52
CA GLY A 343 1.37 -12.73 -44.80
C GLY A 343 2.25 -12.13 -45.91
N ILE A 344 2.25 -10.80 -46.05
CA ILE A 344 3.11 -10.10 -47.00
C ILE A 344 4.59 -10.31 -46.65
N PHE A 345 4.95 -10.17 -45.37
CA PHE A 345 6.32 -10.38 -44.90
C PHE A 345 6.82 -11.80 -45.19
N THR A 346 6.02 -12.81 -44.88
CA THR A 346 6.38 -14.22 -45.15
C THR A 346 6.47 -14.50 -46.65
N LEU A 347 5.58 -13.96 -47.48
CA LEU A 347 5.67 -14.06 -48.94
C LEU A 347 6.96 -13.43 -49.48
N CYS A 348 7.37 -12.26 -48.96
CA CYS A 348 8.64 -11.64 -49.29
C CYS A 348 9.85 -12.49 -48.87
N CYS A 349 9.77 -13.18 -47.73
CA CYS A 349 10.81 -14.10 -47.26
C CYS A 349 10.86 -15.41 -48.06
N MET A 350 9.72 -15.96 -48.49
CA MET A 350 9.67 -17.14 -49.35
C MET A 350 10.23 -16.84 -50.73
N ASN A 351 9.88 -15.68 -51.29
CA ASN A 351 10.41 -15.18 -52.56
C ASN A 351 11.78 -14.51 -52.42
N ARG A 352 12.55 -14.90 -51.39
CA ARG A 352 13.93 -14.44 -51.21
C ARG A 352 14.79 -15.01 -52.35
N PRO A 353 15.48 -14.17 -53.13
CA PRO A 353 16.23 -14.63 -54.27
C PRO A 353 17.46 -15.41 -53.80
N LEU A 354 17.49 -16.69 -54.13
CA LEU A 354 18.61 -17.59 -53.92
C LEU A 354 19.42 -17.69 -55.22
N LYS A 355 20.73 -17.81 -55.09
CA LYS A 355 21.66 -18.24 -56.15
C LYS A 355 22.27 -19.57 -55.73
N ASP A 356 22.71 -20.36 -56.67
CA ASP A 356 23.53 -21.52 -56.33
C ASP A 356 24.86 -21.04 -55.74
N ALA A 357 25.41 -21.79 -54.79
CA ALA A 357 26.73 -21.50 -54.25
C ALA A 357 27.75 -21.48 -55.42
N PRO A 358 28.59 -20.45 -55.55
CA PRO A 358 29.52 -20.36 -56.67
C PRO A 358 30.66 -21.40 -56.63
N GLU A 359 30.80 -22.18 -55.54
CA GLU A 359 31.88 -23.14 -55.36
C GLU A 359 31.31 -24.54 -55.04
N ASN A 360 31.62 -25.52 -55.90
CA ASN A 360 31.43 -26.95 -55.62
C ASN A 360 32.52 -27.41 -54.64
N TYR A 361 32.13 -27.59 -53.38
CA TYR A 361 32.80 -28.46 -52.41
C TYR A 361 31.78 -29.60 -52.23
N THR A 362 31.79 -30.76 -52.91
CA THR A 362 32.83 -31.81 -53.00
C THR A 362 32.26 -33.05 -53.75
N ASP A 363 33.14 -33.87 -54.33
CA ASP A 363 33.08 -35.31 -54.70
C ASP A 363 31.77 -36.00 -55.16
N SER A 364 31.93 -36.73 -56.27
CA SER A 364 30.94 -37.11 -57.27
C SER A 364 29.94 -38.22 -56.93
N ASP A 365 29.59 -38.46 -55.66
CA ASP A 365 28.61 -39.53 -55.34
C ASP A 365 27.48 -39.15 -54.38
N ARG A 366 27.44 -37.91 -53.85
CA ARG A 366 26.29 -37.39 -53.07
C ARG A 366 26.05 -35.88 -53.24
N ASP A 367 25.96 -35.43 -54.49
CA ASP A 367 25.73 -34.00 -54.79
C ASP A 367 24.34 -33.51 -54.35
N LYS A 368 24.28 -32.79 -53.23
CA LYS A 368 23.15 -31.92 -52.87
C LYS A 368 23.52 -30.48 -53.17
N THR A 369 22.91 -29.89 -54.20
CA THR A 369 23.10 -28.47 -54.53
C THR A 369 22.72 -27.57 -53.35
N ILE A 370 23.70 -26.87 -52.76
CA ILE A 370 23.48 -25.91 -51.65
C ILE A 370 23.21 -24.52 -52.25
N ARG A 371 22.03 -23.94 -51.95
CA ARG A 371 21.64 -22.61 -52.40
C ARG A 371 22.02 -21.52 -51.39
N VAL A 372 22.69 -20.47 -51.85
CA VAL A 372 23.15 -19.32 -51.05
C VAL A 372 22.36 -18.07 -51.41
N GLN A 373 22.14 -17.17 -50.45
CA GLN A 373 21.39 -15.93 -50.68
C GLN A 373 22.09 -14.99 -51.69
N LYS A 374 21.31 -14.37 -52.60
CA LYS A 374 21.83 -13.27 -53.45
C LYS A 374 22.04 -11.99 -52.63
N THR A 375 23.20 -11.35 -52.79
CA THR A 375 23.51 -10.03 -52.21
C THR A 375 22.66 -8.94 -52.87
N LEU A 376 22.32 -7.89 -52.11
CA LEU A 376 21.34 -6.86 -52.50
C LEU A 376 21.69 -6.11 -53.81
N SER A 377 22.98 -5.92 -54.11
CA SER A 377 23.45 -5.20 -55.31
C SER A 377 23.05 -5.87 -56.64
N VAL A 378 22.99 -7.20 -56.68
CA VAL A 378 22.61 -7.97 -57.88
C VAL A 378 21.09 -7.93 -58.11
N ARG A 379 20.30 -7.59 -57.08
CA ARG A 379 18.83 -7.62 -57.11
C ARG A 379 18.22 -6.45 -57.90
N HIS A 380 18.84 -5.26 -57.85
CA HIS A 380 18.31 -4.06 -58.51
C HIS A 380 18.48 -4.06 -60.04
N GLN A 381 19.49 -4.75 -60.58
CA GLN A 381 19.71 -4.81 -62.03
C GLN A 381 18.67 -5.67 -62.78
N GLY A 382 18.11 -6.70 -62.14
CA GLY A 382 17.08 -7.55 -62.75
C GLY A 382 15.69 -6.90 -62.81
N LEU A 383 15.29 -6.20 -61.74
CA LEU A 383 13.98 -5.52 -61.66
C LEU A 383 13.85 -4.37 -62.66
N PHE A 384 14.92 -3.59 -62.88
CA PHE A 384 14.95 -2.54 -63.91
C PHE A 384 14.85 -3.09 -65.34
N LYS A 385 15.34 -4.32 -65.60
CA LYS A 385 15.17 -4.99 -66.90
C LYS A 385 13.72 -5.43 -67.13
N CYS A 386 13.03 -5.97 -66.13
CA CYS A 386 11.62 -6.39 -66.28
C CYS A 386 10.65 -5.20 -66.47
N MET A 387 10.86 -4.07 -65.78
CA MET A 387 10.01 -2.88 -65.99
C MET A 387 10.21 -2.24 -67.38
N ARG A 388 11.43 -2.30 -67.96
CA ARG A 388 11.66 -1.81 -69.33
C ARG A 388 10.92 -2.62 -70.39
N VAL A 389 10.80 -3.94 -70.22
CA VAL A 389 10.08 -4.80 -71.18
C VAL A 389 8.57 -4.51 -71.17
N PHE A 390 7.99 -4.24 -69.99
CA PHE A 390 6.56 -3.95 -69.87
C PHE A 390 6.14 -2.60 -70.49
N ILE A 391 7.03 -1.61 -70.51
CA ILE A 391 6.74 -0.29 -71.12
C ILE A 391 6.91 -0.34 -72.65
N GLN A 392 7.78 -1.21 -73.19
CA GLN A 392 7.95 -1.36 -74.64
C GLN A 392 6.88 -2.22 -75.33
N THR A 393 6.01 -2.90 -74.58
CA THR A 393 4.89 -3.68 -75.13
C THR A 393 3.54 -2.94 -75.08
N SER A 394 3.51 -1.67 -74.68
CA SER A 394 2.29 -0.86 -74.57
C SER A 394 2.33 0.49 -75.31
N ILE A 395 3.23 0.62 -76.29
CA ILE A 395 3.24 1.64 -77.34
C ILE A 395 3.47 0.90 -78.65
#